data_AF-A0A8S2AEH3-F1
#
_entry.id   AF-A0A8S2AEH3-F1
#
_cell.length_a   1.000
_cell.length_b   1.000
_cell.length_c   1.000
_cell.angle_alpha   90.00
_cell.angle_beta   90.00
_cell.angle_gamma   90.00
#
_symmetry.space_group_name_H-M   'P 1'
#
loop_
_entity.id
_entity.type
_entity.pdbx_description
1 polymer ?
#
loop_
_entity_poly.entity_id
_entity_poly.type
_entity_poly.pdbx_seq_one_letter_code
_entity_poly.pdbx_strand_id
1 'polypeptide(L)'
;MNPANFQPPNPPFHWAPMLPPDPPRFGMFWTPKNITDQLKQLQDTLNLAKSMEKELEALKMIKDAKGSVEIVEQGSGVECLRYLEAMKMDLGQQEMLSVEAANSLMSTLRSQLEPFRFVVDENSPWEEKSAAVRLTCKMNKSKRNKLWKKRKRRCVAEMRAKEPERFEQADREADEWREKEMAKDMANRKVDEMKAIEKIKAKRERRRLEPELELALIVEEMQELRSLRIEKLKKQGHFLPEEDDKFFESVRAAVEQEENQAQSLINTETEANVIASEEDTTLTTSNKTNKDTEKDSNTIAASCEKTMKAPENGCDNISNLPPEFYHYYYGSNIDMGRLIEIRREWDAYLSPGGSRIPGHWVQPSPPANEIWASCLVDTPKRDLS
;
A
#
# COMPACT_ATOMS: atom_id res chain seq x y z
N MET A 1 77.74 -16.15 15.64
CA MET A 1 76.66 -17.09 15.98
C MET A 1 75.83 -16.47 17.10
N ASN A 2 74.59 -16.10 16.74
CA ASN A 2 73.45 -15.61 17.54
C ASN A 2 73.53 -14.34 18.41
N PRO A 3 72.40 -13.61 18.50
CA PRO A 3 72.36 -12.18 18.78
C PRO A 3 71.74 -11.84 20.14
N ALA A 4 71.95 -10.58 20.51
CA ALA A 4 71.16 -9.68 21.36
C ALA A 4 70.03 -10.28 22.21
N ASN A 5 70.17 -10.12 23.53
CA ASN A 5 69.04 -9.76 24.38
C ASN A 5 69.53 -8.74 25.43
N PHE A 6 69.55 -7.47 25.05
CA PHE A 6 69.66 -6.34 25.96
C PHE A 6 68.33 -5.60 25.90
N GLN A 7 67.50 -5.73 26.94
CA GLN A 7 66.45 -4.76 27.22
C GLN A 7 67.07 -3.61 28.02
N PRO A 8 67.04 -2.36 27.51
CA PRO A 8 67.16 -1.19 28.34
C PRO A 8 65.79 -0.73 28.89
N PRO A 9 65.79 0.07 29.98
CA PRO A 9 64.62 0.29 30.84
C PRO A 9 63.60 1.24 30.21
N ASN A 10 62.32 0.99 30.50
CA ASN A 10 61.21 1.88 30.18
C ASN A 10 61.48 3.30 30.74
N PRO A 11 61.52 4.36 29.92
CA PRO A 11 61.64 5.72 30.43
C PRO A 11 60.33 6.16 31.12
N PRO A 12 60.42 7.02 32.16
CA PRO A 12 59.27 7.45 32.94
C PRO A 12 58.32 8.26 32.05
N PHE A 13 57.02 8.00 32.17
CA PHE A 13 55.95 8.71 31.46
C PHE A 13 56.13 10.23 31.53
N HIS A 14 56.68 10.80 30.46
CA HIS A 14 56.77 12.23 30.27
C HIS A 14 55.37 12.76 29.99
N TRP A 15 54.81 13.49 30.96
CA TRP A 15 53.62 14.31 30.72
C TRP A 15 53.95 15.32 29.62
N ALA A 16 53.21 15.26 28.53
CA ALA A 16 53.21 16.28 27.49
C ALA A 16 51.80 16.40 26.93
N PRO A 17 51.38 17.59 26.46
CA PRO A 17 51.41 18.89 27.14
C PRO A 17 49.98 19.30 27.53
N MET A 18 49.90 20.31 28.40
CA MET A 18 48.69 21.04 28.79
C MET A 18 47.69 21.17 27.61
N LEU A 19 46.44 20.78 27.84
CA LEU A 19 45.32 21.26 27.03
C LEU A 19 45.48 22.77 26.86
N PRO A 20 45.24 23.33 25.65
CA PRO A 20 45.21 24.78 25.48
C PRO A 20 44.30 25.37 26.56
N PRO A 21 44.65 26.53 27.16
CA PRO A 21 43.71 27.25 28.00
C PRO A 21 42.43 27.42 27.18
N ASP A 22 41.27 27.27 27.83
CA ASP A 22 39.90 27.33 27.27
C ASP A 22 39.86 27.91 25.86
N PRO A 23 39.26 27.22 24.86
CA PRO A 23 39.16 27.76 23.52
C PRO A 23 38.68 29.20 23.66
N PRO A 24 39.48 30.16 23.18
CA PRO A 24 39.30 31.53 23.59
C PRO A 24 37.87 31.93 23.24
N ARG A 25 37.29 32.88 24.00
CA ARG A 25 35.90 33.36 23.85
C ARG A 25 35.60 34.01 22.48
N PHE A 26 36.37 33.68 21.45
CA PHE A 26 36.23 34.05 20.05
C PHE A 26 35.23 33.09 19.38
N GLY A 27 34.36 33.65 18.53
CA GLY A 27 33.25 32.93 17.89
C GLY A 27 31.87 33.00 18.58
N MET A 28 31.70 33.70 19.72
CA MET A 28 30.36 33.96 20.28
C MET A 28 29.49 34.82 19.35
N PHE A 29 30.12 35.66 18.52
CA PHE A 29 29.44 36.47 17.52
C PHE A 29 28.72 35.61 16.48
N TRP A 30 29.36 34.54 15.97
CA TRP A 30 28.83 33.66 14.91
C TRP A 30 27.69 32.72 15.34
N THR A 31 26.94 33.07 16.38
CA THR A 31 25.71 32.39 16.73
C THR A 31 24.53 32.94 15.92
N PRO A 32 23.54 32.11 15.54
CA PRO A 32 22.43 32.57 14.71
C PRO A 32 21.67 33.75 15.31
N LYS A 33 21.45 33.74 16.64
CA LYS A 33 20.71 34.79 17.35
C LYS A 33 21.49 36.11 17.35
N ASN A 34 22.77 36.07 17.70
CA ASN A 34 23.61 37.27 17.76
C ASN A 34 23.73 37.92 16.37
N ILE A 35 23.88 37.12 15.30
CA ILE A 35 23.92 37.65 13.94
C ILE A 35 22.57 38.23 13.50
N THR A 36 21.46 37.59 13.84
CA THR A 36 20.15 38.16 13.49
C THR A 36 19.90 39.48 14.20
N ASP A 37 20.30 39.60 15.48
CA ASP A 37 20.13 40.82 16.26
C ASP A 37 21.07 41.93 15.76
N GLN A 38 22.33 41.59 15.44
CA GLN A 38 23.30 42.53 14.88
C GLN A 38 22.91 43.03 13.49
N LEU A 39 22.43 42.14 12.61
CA LEU A 39 21.91 42.54 11.30
C LEU A 39 20.66 43.42 11.41
N LYS A 40 19.80 43.16 12.41
CA LYS A 40 18.63 44.00 12.68
C LYS A 40 19.05 45.39 13.14
N GLN A 41 19.96 45.47 14.12
CA GLN A 41 20.51 46.74 14.58
C GLN A 41 21.18 47.50 13.44
N LEU A 42 21.98 46.83 12.60
CA LEU A 42 22.61 47.44 11.43
C LEU A 42 21.57 47.99 10.45
N GLN A 43 20.48 47.25 10.21
CA GLN A 43 19.40 47.70 9.34
C GLN A 43 18.69 48.94 9.90
N ASP A 44 18.45 48.99 11.21
CA ASP A 44 17.82 50.13 11.88
C ASP A 44 18.74 51.36 11.82
N THR A 45 20.03 51.22 12.10
CA THR A 45 21.03 52.30 11.99
C THR A 45 21.15 52.79 10.55
N LEU A 46 21.11 51.90 9.55
CA LEU A 46 21.13 52.28 8.13
C LEU A 46 19.88 53.06 7.72
N ASN A 47 18.71 52.69 8.22
CA ASN A 47 17.47 53.43 7.96
C ASN A 47 17.54 54.84 8.57
N LEU A 48 18.12 54.96 9.76
CA LEU A 48 18.34 56.26 10.41
C LEU A 48 19.37 57.11 9.65
N ALA A 49 20.48 56.51 9.20
CA ALA A 49 21.48 57.19 8.37
C ALA A 49 20.90 57.70 7.04
N LYS A 50 20.07 56.90 6.37
CA LYS A 50 19.35 57.34 5.15
C LYS A 50 18.37 58.49 5.41
N SER A 51 17.77 58.52 6.60
CA SER A 51 16.87 59.63 6.98
C SER A 51 17.68 60.90 7.25
N MET A 52 18.82 60.76 7.94
CA MET A 52 19.78 61.85 8.19
C MET A 52 20.38 62.40 6.89
N GLU A 53 20.69 61.54 5.92
CA GLU A 53 21.16 61.95 4.59
C GLU A 53 20.16 62.88 3.89
N LYS A 54 18.86 62.53 3.92
CA LYS A 54 17.78 63.37 3.37
C LYS A 54 17.62 64.70 4.11
N GLU A 55 17.82 64.71 5.43
CA GLU A 55 17.79 65.94 6.22
C GLU A 55 18.95 66.86 5.85
N LEU A 56 20.17 66.32 5.74
CA LEU A 56 21.34 67.08 5.33
C LEU A 56 21.21 67.61 3.89
N GLU A 57 20.63 66.81 2.98
CA GLU A 57 20.33 67.24 1.61
C GLU A 57 19.30 68.39 1.61
N ALA A 58 18.27 68.31 2.45
CA ALA A 58 17.29 69.38 2.63
C ALA A 58 17.93 70.67 3.18
N LEU A 59 18.79 70.57 4.20
CA LEU A 59 19.54 71.71 4.75
C LEU A 59 20.45 72.35 3.70
N LYS A 60 21.13 71.55 2.88
CA LYS A 60 21.93 72.03 1.76
C LYS A 60 21.09 72.82 0.76
N MET A 61 19.93 72.30 0.36
CA MET A 61 19.02 72.99 -0.57
C MET A 61 18.50 74.32 0.00
N ILE A 62 18.15 74.36 1.29
CA ILE A 62 17.72 75.59 1.98
C ILE A 62 18.84 76.64 1.99
N LYS A 63 20.08 76.19 2.27
CA LYS A 63 21.28 77.05 2.30
C LYS A 63 21.60 77.63 0.92
N ASP A 64 21.55 76.79 -0.12
CA ASP A 64 21.77 77.20 -1.52
C ASP A 64 20.68 78.19 -2.00
N ALA A 65 19.45 78.07 -1.50
CA ALA A 65 18.34 78.98 -1.75
C ALA A 65 18.31 80.24 -0.85
N LYS A 66 19.39 80.50 -0.08
CA LYS A 66 19.52 81.60 0.90
C LYS A 66 18.38 81.66 1.95
N GLY A 67 17.77 80.52 2.28
CA GLY A 67 16.65 80.47 3.23
C GLY A 67 15.32 81.01 2.69
N SER A 68 15.21 81.27 1.38
CA SER A 68 13.94 81.73 0.80
C SER A 68 12.91 80.58 0.71
N VAL A 69 11.77 80.77 1.38
CA VAL A 69 10.66 79.80 1.43
C VAL A 69 9.99 79.61 0.06
N GLU A 70 10.09 80.61 -0.82
CA GLU A 70 9.40 80.64 -2.13
C GLU A 70 10.01 79.73 -3.20
N ILE A 71 11.23 79.21 -3.01
CA ILE A 71 11.96 78.40 -4.02
C ILE A 71 11.97 76.90 -3.68
N VAL A 72 11.63 76.51 -2.45
CA VAL A 72 11.63 75.10 -2.02
C VAL A 72 10.28 74.45 -2.38
N GLU A 73 10.05 74.23 -3.68
CA GLU A 73 8.88 73.47 -4.15
C GLU A 73 8.93 72.01 -3.66
N GLN A 74 7.95 71.67 -2.82
CA GLN A 74 7.51 70.34 -2.37
C GLN A 74 8.59 69.31 -2.02
N GLY A 75 8.93 69.23 -0.73
CA GLY A 75 9.75 68.15 -0.18
C GLY A 75 10.14 68.33 1.29
N SER A 76 11.11 67.52 1.75
CA SER A 76 11.67 67.52 3.11
C SER A 76 12.24 68.86 3.58
N GLY A 77 12.61 69.76 2.67
CA GLY A 77 13.09 71.11 2.98
C GLY A 77 12.05 72.01 3.66
N VAL A 78 10.78 71.93 3.24
CA VAL A 78 9.70 72.71 3.87
C VAL A 78 9.43 72.20 5.29
N GLU A 79 9.50 70.88 5.48
CA GLU A 79 9.32 70.25 6.80
C GLU A 79 10.47 70.58 7.76
N CYS A 80 11.70 70.65 7.26
CA CYS A 80 12.89 71.08 8.00
C CYS A 80 12.79 72.56 8.44
N LEU A 81 12.34 73.46 7.55
CA LEU A 81 12.13 74.88 7.89
C LEU A 81 11.04 75.07 8.96
N ARG A 82 9.92 74.36 8.88
CA ARG A 82 8.88 74.40 9.92
C ARG A 82 9.40 73.91 11.28
N TYR A 83 10.25 72.90 11.28
CA TYR A 83 10.85 72.36 12.50
C TYR A 83 11.81 73.38 13.16
N LEU A 84 12.65 74.04 12.35
CA LEU A 84 13.53 75.12 12.80
C LEU A 84 12.75 76.28 13.43
N GLU A 85 11.65 76.69 12.79
CA GLU A 85 10.78 77.76 13.26
C GLU A 85 10.06 77.38 14.58
N ALA A 86 9.58 76.14 14.69
CA ALA A 86 8.94 75.62 15.90
C ALA A 86 9.91 75.53 17.09
N MET A 87 11.16 75.14 16.86
CA MET A 87 12.19 74.99 17.90
C MET A 87 12.99 76.28 18.16
N LYS A 88 12.77 77.34 17.39
CA LYS A 88 13.53 78.61 17.43
C LYS A 88 15.04 78.39 17.32
N MET A 89 15.46 77.46 16.47
CA MET A 89 16.85 77.13 16.24
C MET A 89 17.38 77.86 15.01
N ASP A 90 18.64 78.33 15.07
CA ASP A 90 19.31 78.89 13.92
C ASP A 90 19.70 77.78 12.91
N LEU A 91 19.70 78.11 11.62
CA LEU A 91 20.05 77.17 10.55
C LEU A 91 21.49 76.64 10.73
N GLY A 92 22.43 77.48 11.16
CA GLY A 92 23.81 77.06 11.43
C GLY A 92 23.93 76.16 12.66
N GLN A 93 23.09 76.37 13.68
CA GLN A 93 23.03 75.48 14.85
C GLN A 93 22.46 74.10 14.48
N GLN A 94 21.40 74.05 13.69
CA GLN A 94 20.85 72.78 13.19
C GLN A 94 21.84 72.07 12.27
N GLU A 95 22.52 72.77 11.35
CA GLU A 95 23.55 72.19 10.49
C GLU A 95 24.65 71.52 11.32
N MET A 96 25.13 72.20 12.38
CA MET A 96 26.13 71.65 13.29
C MET A 96 25.63 70.37 13.98
N LEU A 97 24.41 70.39 14.52
CA LEU A 97 23.81 69.25 15.22
C LEU A 97 23.54 68.07 14.28
N SER A 98 23.03 68.31 13.07
CA SER A 98 22.80 67.26 12.07
C SER A 98 24.11 66.63 11.60
N VAL A 99 25.19 67.41 11.44
CA VAL A 99 26.53 66.89 11.13
C VAL A 99 27.11 66.07 12.28
N GLU A 100 26.96 66.52 13.53
CA GLU A 100 27.39 65.76 14.71
C GLU A 100 26.62 64.43 14.84
N ALA A 101 25.30 64.45 14.66
CA ALA A 101 24.46 63.27 14.64
C ALA A 101 24.87 62.30 13.52
N ALA A 102 25.16 62.80 12.31
CA ALA A 102 25.64 61.99 11.20
C ALA A 102 27.02 61.35 11.50
N ASN A 103 27.95 62.09 12.11
CA ASN A 103 29.25 61.56 12.51
C ASN A 103 29.14 60.49 13.61
N SER A 104 28.21 60.67 14.56
CA SER A 104 27.87 59.69 15.58
C SER A 104 27.32 58.40 14.94
N LEU A 105 26.32 58.52 14.04
CA LEU A 105 25.76 57.39 13.30
C LEU A 105 26.80 56.65 12.47
N MET A 106 27.69 57.36 11.78
CA MET A 106 28.78 56.76 11.03
C MET A 106 29.75 56.00 11.94
N SER A 107 30.01 56.50 13.14
CA SER A 107 30.84 55.81 14.14
C SER A 107 30.15 54.55 14.67
N THR A 108 28.83 54.60 14.90
CA THR A 108 28.01 53.43 15.25
C THR A 108 27.98 52.39 14.13
N LEU A 109 27.82 52.80 12.88
CA LEU A 109 27.87 51.90 11.73
C LEU A 109 29.24 51.22 11.62
N ARG A 110 30.33 51.95 11.81
CA ARG A 110 31.69 51.37 11.81
C ARG A 110 31.86 50.33 12.92
N SER A 111 31.34 50.57 14.13
CA SER A 111 31.44 49.60 15.23
C SER A 111 30.55 48.38 15.02
N GLN A 112 29.35 48.54 14.45
CA GLN A 112 28.46 47.43 14.10
C GLN A 112 29.01 46.57 12.96
N LEU A 113 29.77 47.17 12.04
CA LEU A 113 30.42 46.45 10.93
C LEU A 113 31.73 45.78 11.33
N GLU A 114 32.35 46.19 12.44
CA GLU A 114 33.64 45.66 12.90
C GLU A 114 33.67 44.12 12.94
N PRO A 115 32.69 43.44 13.56
CA PRO A 115 32.72 41.98 13.69
C PRO A 115 32.62 41.25 12.35
N PHE A 116 32.13 41.92 11.30
CA PHE A 116 32.07 41.35 9.94
C PHE A 116 33.39 41.53 9.18
N ARG A 117 34.29 42.42 9.64
CA ARG A 117 35.61 42.62 9.03
C ARG A 117 36.39 41.31 8.94
N PHE A 118 36.24 40.43 9.93
CA PHE A 118 36.94 39.14 9.97
C PHE A 118 36.62 38.19 8.81
N VAL A 119 35.51 38.39 8.12
CA VAL A 119 35.14 37.60 6.92
C VAL A 119 35.79 38.17 5.66
N VAL A 120 35.95 39.48 5.60
CA VAL A 120 36.43 40.20 4.41
C VAL A 120 37.96 40.32 4.40
N ASP A 121 38.57 40.41 5.57
CA ASP A 121 40.01 40.58 5.71
C ASP A 121 40.78 39.26 5.49
N GLU A 122 41.77 39.31 4.59
CA GLU A 122 42.64 38.18 4.28
C GLU A 122 43.48 37.74 5.48
N ASN A 123 43.85 38.69 6.36
CA ASN A 123 44.73 38.46 7.51
C ASN A 123 44.00 38.04 8.79
N SER A 124 42.69 37.80 8.72
CA SER A 124 41.90 37.48 9.91
C SER A 124 42.13 36.06 10.45
N PRO A 125 42.06 35.87 11.79
CA PRO A 125 42.24 34.56 12.42
C PRO A 125 41.34 33.49 11.82
N TRP A 126 41.88 32.29 11.61
CA TRP A 126 41.17 31.19 10.97
C TRP A 126 39.96 30.73 11.79
N GLU A 127 39.96 30.94 13.11
CA GLU A 127 38.88 30.60 14.03
C GLU A 127 37.58 31.33 13.65
N GLU A 128 37.64 32.64 13.41
CA GLU A 128 36.49 33.47 13.03
C GLU A 128 35.98 33.10 11.64
N LYS A 129 36.89 32.88 10.68
CA LYS A 129 36.54 32.41 9.32
C LYS A 129 35.83 31.04 9.37
N SER A 130 36.36 30.10 10.15
CA SER A 130 35.78 28.77 10.32
C SER A 130 34.41 28.83 11.00
N ALA A 131 34.21 29.75 11.95
CA ALA A 131 32.95 29.94 12.64
C ALA A 131 31.85 30.47 11.70
N ALA A 132 32.18 31.44 10.84
CA ALA A 132 31.29 31.94 9.80
C ALA A 132 30.88 30.84 8.79
N VAL A 133 31.84 30.03 8.34
CA VAL A 133 31.58 28.90 7.44
C VAL A 133 30.67 27.86 8.11
N ARG A 134 30.95 27.50 9.37
CA ARG A 134 30.11 26.56 10.14
C ARG A 134 28.68 27.04 10.28
N LEU A 135 28.48 28.33 10.53
CA LEU A 135 27.14 28.92 10.60
C LEU A 135 26.39 28.79 9.27
N THR A 136 27.07 29.12 8.17
CA THR A 136 26.51 29.01 6.82
C THR A 136 26.11 27.58 6.49
N CYS A 137 26.98 26.62 6.82
CA CYS A 137 26.70 25.18 6.69
C CYS A 137 25.49 24.75 7.52
N LYS A 138 25.36 25.21 8.77
CA LYS A 138 24.20 24.93 9.63
C LYS A 138 22.91 25.49 9.03
N MET A 139 22.94 26.72 8.52
CA MET A 139 21.78 27.35 7.89
C MET A 139 21.35 26.60 6.62
N ASN A 140 22.29 26.22 5.76
CA ASN A 140 22.01 25.44 4.55
C ASN A 140 21.50 24.03 4.87
N LYS A 141 22.07 23.37 5.89
CA LYS A 141 21.56 22.07 6.39
C LYS A 141 20.13 22.20 6.89
N SER A 142 19.80 23.25 7.65
CA SER A 142 18.44 23.53 8.12
C SER A 142 17.45 23.74 6.95
N LYS A 143 17.81 24.56 5.95
CA LYS A 143 17.00 24.79 4.74
C LYS A 143 16.72 23.49 3.99
N ARG A 144 17.75 22.69 3.73
CA ARG A 144 17.64 21.38 3.07
C ARG A 144 16.78 20.41 3.88
N ASN A 145 16.95 20.36 5.20
CA ASN A 145 16.15 19.50 6.08
C ASN A 145 14.66 19.92 6.07
N LYS A 146 14.36 21.22 6.06
CA LYS A 146 12.98 21.72 5.95
C LYS A 146 12.32 21.30 4.64
N LEU A 147 13.03 21.41 3.53
CA LEU A 147 12.57 20.96 2.21
C LEU A 147 12.37 19.44 2.16
N TRP A 148 13.32 18.68 2.70
CA TRP A 148 13.22 17.22 2.79
C TRP A 148 12.02 16.79 3.62
N LYS A 149 11.80 17.37 4.81
CA LYS A 149 10.61 17.11 5.63
C LYS A 149 9.31 17.47 4.89
N LYS A 150 9.28 18.57 4.13
CA LYS A 150 8.12 18.95 3.30
C LYS A 150 7.87 17.93 2.18
N ARG A 151 8.93 17.44 1.51
CA ARG A 151 8.81 16.41 0.46
C ARG A 151 8.34 15.07 1.05
N LYS A 152 8.90 14.65 2.18
CA LYS A 152 8.49 13.41 2.88
C LYS A 152 7.02 13.45 3.29
N ARG A 153 6.55 14.56 3.88
CA ARG A 153 5.14 14.74 4.22
C ARG A 153 4.22 14.68 3.00
N ARG A 154 4.62 15.29 1.88
CA ARG A 154 3.84 15.24 0.62
C ARG A 154 3.74 13.82 0.06
N CYS A 155 4.85 13.08 0.02
CA CYS A 155 4.84 11.69 -0.45
C CYS A 155 3.94 10.80 0.42
N VAL A 156 4.01 10.94 1.76
CA VAL A 156 3.12 10.19 2.66
C VAL A 156 1.65 10.58 2.46
N ALA A 157 1.36 11.87 2.27
CA ALA A 157 0.00 12.33 2.00
C ALA A 157 -0.53 11.80 0.66
N GLU A 158 0.31 11.74 -0.38
CA GLU A 158 -0.05 11.19 -1.68
C GLU A 158 -0.33 9.69 -1.61
N MET A 159 0.49 8.92 -0.88
CA MET A 159 0.24 7.50 -0.66
C MET A 159 -1.07 7.25 0.08
N ARG A 160 -1.40 8.08 1.09
CA ARG A 160 -2.68 8.01 1.80
C ARG A 160 -3.86 8.44 0.92
N ALA A 161 -3.67 9.40 0.02
CA ALA A 161 -4.73 9.85 -0.88
C ALA A 161 -5.12 8.76 -1.89
N LYS A 162 -4.17 7.89 -2.29
CA LYS A 162 -4.41 6.74 -3.18
C LYS A 162 -4.92 5.49 -2.46
N GLU A 163 -5.03 5.52 -1.13
CA GLU A 163 -5.49 4.35 -0.36
C GLU A 163 -6.99 4.06 -0.56
N PRO A 164 -7.89 5.06 -0.50
CA PRO A 164 -9.31 4.86 -0.80
C PRO A 164 -9.56 4.23 -2.17
N GLU A 165 -8.88 4.70 -3.20
CA GLU A 165 -8.99 4.14 -4.57
C GLU A 165 -8.62 2.65 -4.61
N ARG A 166 -7.64 2.21 -3.80
CA ARG A 166 -7.25 0.80 -3.71
C ARG A 166 -8.32 -0.04 -3.00
N PHE A 167 -8.93 0.50 -1.95
CA PHE A 167 -10.03 -0.17 -1.27
C PHE A 167 -11.25 -0.28 -2.19
N GLU A 168 -11.62 0.79 -2.88
CA GLU A 168 -12.70 0.78 -3.87
C GLU A 168 -12.43 -0.21 -5.00
N GLN A 169 -11.17 -0.36 -5.44
CA GLN A 169 -10.81 -1.35 -6.44
C GLN A 169 -11.00 -2.78 -5.91
N ALA A 170 -10.52 -3.07 -4.70
CA ALA A 170 -10.70 -4.39 -4.08
C ALA A 170 -12.18 -4.73 -3.87
N ASP A 171 -12.99 -3.75 -3.47
CA ASP A 171 -14.44 -3.91 -3.33
C ASP A 171 -15.11 -4.23 -4.67
N ARG A 172 -14.76 -3.50 -5.75
CA ARG A 172 -15.24 -3.80 -7.10
C ARG A 172 -14.86 -5.21 -7.56
N GLU A 173 -13.61 -5.61 -7.34
CA GLU A 173 -13.13 -6.95 -7.72
C GLU A 173 -13.87 -8.05 -6.94
N ALA A 174 -14.18 -7.82 -5.66
CA ALA A 174 -14.99 -8.74 -4.85
C ALA A 174 -16.43 -8.82 -5.36
N ASP A 175 -17.03 -7.69 -5.73
CA ASP A 175 -18.38 -7.63 -6.31
C ASP A 175 -18.45 -8.39 -7.63
N GLU A 176 -17.52 -8.14 -8.54
CA GLU A 176 -17.42 -8.85 -9.82
C GLU A 176 -17.22 -10.36 -9.64
N TRP A 177 -16.44 -10.77 -8.64
CA TRP A 177 -16.26 -12.19 -8.34
C TRP A 177 -17.56 -12.82 -7.84
N ARG A 178 -18.28 -12.13 -6.94
CA ARG A 178 -19.58 -12.59 -6.45
C ARG A 178 -20.60 -12.72 -7.58
N GLU A 179 -20.65 -11.75 -8.49
CA GLU A 179 -21.53 -11.80 -9.66
C GLU A 179 -21.21 -12.98 -10.57
N LYS A 180 -19.92 -13.26 -10.81
CA LYS A 180 -19.49 -14.42 -11.61
C LYS A 180 -19.91 -15.73 -10.97
N GLU A 181 -19.73 -15.89 -9.66
CA GLU A 181 -20.13 -17.13 -8.99
C GLU A 181 -21.64 -17.29 -8.95
N MET A 182 -22.40 -16.21 -8.70
CA MET A 182 -23.87 -16.24 -8.81
C MET A 182 -24.35 -16.61 -10.22
N ALA A 183 -23.72 -16.06 -11.27
CA ALA A 183 -24.05 -16.39 -12.65
C ALA A 183 -23.77 -17.85 -12.99
N LYS A 184 -22.65 -18.39 -12.50
CA LYS A 184 -22.29 -19.81 -12.65
C LYS A 184 -23.26 -20.73 -11.92
N ASP A 185 -23.65 -20.39 -10.70
CA ASP A 185 -24.67 -21.13 -9.96
C ASP A 185 -26.03 -21.11 -10.66
N MET A 186 -26.44 -19.95 -11.19
CA MET A 186 -27.66 -19.85 -11.99
C MET A 186 -27.58 -20.71 -13.26
N ALA A 187 -26.44 -20.75 -13.95
CA ALA A 187 -26.25 -21.58 -15.13
C ALA A 187 -26.31 -23.08 -14.80
N ASN A 188 -25.66 -23.49 -13.71
CA ASN A 188 -25.69 -24.88 -13.23
C ASN A 188 -27.12 -25.32 -12.89
N ARG A 189 -27.90 -24.46 -12.20
CA ARG A 189 -29.32 -24.73 -11.90
C ARG A 189 -30.14 -24.94 -13.17
N LYS A 190 -29.95 -24.10 -14.21
CA LYS A 190 -30.62 -24.27 -15.50
C LYS A 190 -30.26 -25.59 -16.18
N VAL A 191 -29.00 -25.99 -16.14
CA VAL A 191 -28.56 -27.28 -16.69
C VAL A 191 -29.19 -28.45 -15.94
N ASP A 192 -29.28 -28.37 -14.62
CA ASP A 192 -29.92 -29.41 -13.81
C ASP A 192 -31.44 -29.49 -14.06
N GLU A 193 -32.11 -28.35 -14.24
CA GLU A 193 -33.51 -28.28 -14.68
C GLU A 193 -33.71 -28.95 -16.05
N MET A 194 -32.83 -28.66 -17.03
CA MET A 194 -32.88 -29.30 -18.36
C MET A 194 -32.67 -30.81 -18.28
N LYS A 195 -31.70 -31.29 -17.49
CA LYS A 195 -31.48 -32.72 -17.25
C LYS A 195 -32.68 -33.38 -16.56
N ALA A 196 -33.35 -32.67 -15.65
CA ALA A 196 -34.56 -33.17 -15.02
C ALA A 196 -35.70 -33.34 -16.03
N ILE A 197 -35.87 -32.37 -16.94
CA ILE A 197 -36.83 -32.46 -18.05
C ILE A 197 -36.49 -33.64 -18.97
N GLU A 198 -35.23 -33.81 -19.36
CA GLU A 198 -34.78 -34.94 -20.18
C GLU A 198 -35.06 -36.30 -19.52
N LYS A 199 -34.77 -36.44 -18.22
CA LYS A 199 -35.10 -37.66 -17.46
C LYS A 199 -36.60 -37.95 -17.44
N ILE A 200 -37.44 -36.93 -17.28
CA ILE A 200 -38.89 -37.07 -17.33
C ILE A 200 -39.34 -37.52 -18.72
N LYS A 201 -38.81 -36.92 -19.79
CA LYS A 201 -39.10 -37.28 -21.18
C LYS A 201 -38.67 -38.72 -21.48
N ALA A 202 -37.46 -39.11 -21.10
CA ALA A 202 -36.97 -40.48 -21.27
C ALA A 202 -37.81 -41.52 -20.51
N LYS A 203 -38.24 -41.19 -19.28
CA LYS A 203 -39.16 -42.07 -18.52
C LYS A 203 -40.53 -42.17 -19.18
N ARG A 204 -41.03 -41.09 -19.79
CA ARG A 204 -42.29 -41.08 -20.52
C ARG A 204 -42.22 -41.94 -21.78
N GLU A 205 -41.16 -41.81 -22.57
CA GLU A 205 -40.92 -42.66 -23.75
C GLU A 205 -40.74 -44.12 -23.36
N ARG A 206 -39.97 -44.42 -22.30
CA ARG A 206 -39.85 -45.81 -21.81
C ARG A 206 -41.21 -46.42 -21.47
N ARG A 207 -42.07 -45.69 -20.76
CA ARG A 207 -43.43 -46.14 -20.43
C ARG A 207 -44.32 -46.31 -21.66
N ARG A 208 -44.07 -45.54 -22.72
CA ARG A 208 -44.79 -45.64 -23.99
C ARG A 208 -44.38 -46.90 -24.77
N LEU A 209 -43.07 -47.19 -24.82
CA LEU A 209 -42.51 -48.32 -25.56
C LEU A 209 -42.61 -49.67 -24.82
N GLU A 210 -42.73 -49.66 -23.48
CA GLU A 210 -42.84 -50.88 -22.65
C GLU A 210 -43.95 -51.86 -23.10
N PRO A 211 -45.21 -51.45 -23.33
CA PRO A 211 -46.25 -52.37 -23.82
C PRO A 211 -46.02 -52.82 -25.27
N GLU A 212 -45.41 -51.97 -26.12
CA GLU A 212 -45.08 -52.32 -27.50
C GLU A 212 -44.01 -53.42 -27.53
N LEU A 213 -43.00 -53.32 -26.67
CA LEU A 213 -41.97 -54.34 -26.50
C LEU A 213 -42.54 -55.65 -25.91
N GLU A 214 -43.45 -55.57 -24.94
CA GLU A 214 -44.11 -56.75 -24.38
C GLU A 214 -44.95 -57.48 -25.44
N LEU A 215 -45.70 -56.74 -26.26
CA LEU A 215 -46.46 -57.31 -27.36
C LEU A 215 -45.54 -57.95 -28.41
N ALA A 216 -44.43 -57.29 -28.77
CA ALA A 216 -43.46 -57.83 -29.72
C ALA A 216 -42.87 -59.17 -29.22
N LEU A 217 -42.53 -59.26 -27.93
CA LEU A 217 -42.06 -60.51 -27.30
C LEU A 217 -43.11 -61.63 -27.38
N ILE A 218 -44.37 -61.34 -27.07
CA ILE A 218 -45.47 -62.33 -27.17
C ILE A 218 -45.61 -62.82 -28.62
N VAL A 219 -45.54 -61.93 -29.60
CA VAL A 219 -45.64 -62.27 -31.01
C VAL A 219 -44.49 -63.18 -31.45
N GLU A 220 -43.26 -62.91 -31.01
CA GLU A 220 -42.09 -63.75 -31.26
C GLU A 220 -42.28 -65.16 -30.68
N GLU A 221 -42.68 -65.28 -29.41
CA GLU A 221 -42.99 -66.57 -28.78
C GLU A 221 -44.11 -67.33 -29.52
N MET A 222 -45.15 -66.63 -29.99
CA MET A 222 -46.22 -67.25 -30.79
C MET A 222 -45.72 -67.76 -32.15
N GLN A 223 -44.80 -67.04 -32.79
CA GLN A 223 -44.17 -67.46 -34.04
C GLN A 223 -43.28 -68.69 -33.82
N GLU A 224 -42.52 -68.75 -32.73
CA GLU A 224 -41.76 -69.94 -32.34
C GLU A 224 -42.66 -71.14 -32.04
N LEU A 225 -43.76 -70.94 -31.31
CA LEU A 225 -44.73 -72.02 -31.08
C LEU A 225 -45.36 -72.51 -32.38
N ARG A 226 -45.62 -71.62 -33.34
CA ARG A 226 -46.10 -71.99 -34.68
C ARG A 226 -45.06 -72.85 -35.39
N SER A 227 -43.80 -72.43 -35.44
CA SER A 227 -42.73 -73.20 -36.12
C SER A 227 -42.57 -74.60 -35.52
N LEU A 228 -42.55 -74.71 -34.19
CA LEU A 228 -42.49 -75.99 -33.48
C LEU A 228 -43.69 -76.90 -33.78
N ARG A 229 -44.91 -76.35 -33.84
CA ARG A 229 -46.12 -77.12 -34.20
C ARG A 229 -46.07 -77.60 -35.65
N ILE A 230 -45.63 -76.74 -36.56
CA ILE A 230 -45.47 -77.08 -37.98
C ILE A 230 -44.46 -78.21 -38.14
N GLU A 231 -43.31 -78.12 -37.49
CA GLU A 231 -42.29 -79.18 -37.50
C GLU A 231 -42.82 -80.50 -36.92
N LYS A 232 -43.58 -80.43 -35.82
CA LYS A 232 -44.21 -81.61 -35.22
C LYS A 232 -45.19 -82.27 -36.19
N LEU A 233 -46.05 -81.49 -36.85
CA LEU A 233 -47.01 -82.01 -37.84
C LEU A 233 -46.31 -82.59 -39.07
N LYS A 234 -45.25 -81.94 -39.57
CA LYS A 234 -44.40 -82.46 -40.66
C LYS A 234 -43.77 -83.80 -40.30
N LYS A 235 -43.25 -83.96 -39.07
CA LYS A 235 -42.72 -85.23 -38.55
C LYS A 235 -43.79 -86.33 -38.44
N GLN A 236 -45.05 -85.97 -38.23
CA GLN A 236 -46.18 -86.89 -38.21
C GLN A 236 -46.71 -87.26 -39.60
N GLY A 237 -46.10 -86.75 -40.68
CA GLY A 237 -46.49 -87.02 -42.06
C GLY A 237 -47.62 -86.13 -42.59
N HIS A 238 -48.03 -85.11 -41.84
CA HIS A 238 -48.99 -84.11 -42.32
C HIS A 238 -48.27 -83.06 -43.17
N PHE A 239 -48.72 -82.88 -44.41
CA PHE A 239 -48.26 -81.81 -45.29
C PHE A 239 -49.15 -80.57 -45.11
N LEU A 240 -48.55 -79.43 -44.82
CA LEU A 240 -49.26 -78.16 -44.65
C LEU A 240 -49.34 -77.44 -46.01
N PRO A 241 -50.48 -76.82 -46.35
CA PRO A 241 -50.60 -76.05 -47.60
C PRO A 241 -49.68 -74.81 -47.60
N GLU A 242 -49.03 -74.54 -48.74
CA GLU A 242 -48.12 -73.39 -48.93
C GLU A 242 -48.84 -72.02 -48.87
N GLU A 243 -50.17 -72.00 -48.87
CA GLU A 243 -50.95 -70.77 -48.75
C GLU A 243 -50.81 -70.10 -47.37
N ASP A 244 -50.60 -70.87 -46.30
CA ASP A 244 -50.47 -70.32 -44.95
C ASP A 244 -49.18 -69.51 -44.79
N ASP A 245 -48.10 -69.91 -45.47
CA ASP A 245 -46.81 -69.19 -45.40
C ASP A 245 -46.84 -67.92 -46.26
N LYS A 246 -47.59 -67.91 -47.38
CA LYS A 246 -47.83 -66.72 -48.20
C LYS A 246 -48.57 -65.61 -47.44
N PHE A 247 -49.47 -65.98 -46.52
CA PHE A 247 -50.15 -64.99 -45.68
C PHE A 247 -49.18 -64.27 -44.74
N PHE A 248 -48.32 -64.99 -44.01
CA PHE A 248 -47.33 -64.37 -43.12
C PHE A 248 -46.26 -63.57 -43.89
N GLU A 249 -45.89 -64.01 -45.10
CA GLU A 249 -45.03 -63.22 -46.00
C GLU A 249 -45.71 -61.94 -46.47
N SER A 250 -47.00 -61.99 -46.83
CA SER A 250 -47.78 -60.80 -47.18
C SER A 250 -47.95 -59.84 -45.99
N VAL A 251 -48.17 -60.37 -44.78
CA VAL A 251 -48.26 -59.58 -43.55
C VAL A 251 -46.92 -58.92 -43.25
N ARG A 252 -45.80 -59.64 -43.37
CA ARG A 252 -44.45 -59.07 -43.21
C ARG A 252 -44.16 -57.98 -44.23
N ALA A 253 -44.49 -58.20 -45.49
CA ALA A 253 -44.32 -57.21 -46.55
C ALA A 253 -45.19 -55.95 -46.33
N ALA A 254 -46.41 -56.11 -45.81
CA ALA A 254 -47.27 -54.98 -45.46
C ALA A 254 -46.72 -54.17 -44.28
N VAL A 255 -46.25 -54.84 -43.22
CA VAL A 255 -45.60 -54.17 -42.07
C VAL A 255 -44.33 -53.44 -42.50
N GLU A 256 -43.49 -54.06 -43.32
CA GLU A 256 -42.27 -53.43 -43.85
C GLU A 256 -42.60 -52.20 -44.73
N GLN A 257 -43.67 -52.25 -45.52
CA GLN A 257 -44.13 -51.08 -46.27
C GLN A 257 -44.64 -49.95 -45.36
N GLU A 258 -45.36 -50.28 -44.28
CA GLU A 258 -45.84 -49.31 -43.29
C GLU A 258 -44.67 -48.66 -42.52
N GLU A 259 -43.68 -49.45 -42.09
CA GLU A 259 -42.45 -48.95 -41.45
C GLU A 259 -41.66 -48.02 -42.39
N ASN A 260 -41.50 -48.41 -43.66
CA ASN A 260 -40.86 -47.57 -44.66
C ASN A 260 -41.62 -46.26 -44.92
N GLN A 261 -42.96 -46.31 -44.93
CA GLN A 261 -43.80 -45.10 -45.04
C GLN A 261 -43.69 -44.21 -43.79
N ALA A 262 -43.74 -44.78 -42.59
CA ALA A 262 -43.58 -44.04 -41.33
C ALA A 262 -42.20 -43.37 -41.24
N GLN A 263 -41.13 -44.09 -41.62
CA GLN A 263 -39.78 -43.54 -41.63
C GLN A 263 -39.63 -42.41 -42.65
N SER A 264 -40.28 -42.51 -43.82
CA SER A 264 -40.29 -41.45 -44.82
C SER A 264 -40.97 -40.17 -44.30
N LEU A 265 -42.10 -40.29 -43.59
CA LEU A 265 -42.81 -39.16 -43.00
C LEU A 265 -42.00 -38.48 -41.89
N ILE A 266 -41.38 -39.27 -41.01
CA ILE A 266 -40.50 -38.74 -39.95
C ILE A 266 -39.33 -37.98 -40.56
N ASN A 267 -38.69 -38.52 -41.60
CA ASN A 267 -37.58 -37.84 -42.28
C ASN A 267 -38.03 -36.49 -42.89
N THR A 268 -39.18 -36.45 -43.57
CA THR A 268 -39.72 -35.19 -44.13
C THR A 268 -40.12 -34.17 -43.05
N GLU A 269 -40.63 -34.63 -41.90
CA GLU A 269 -41.00 -33.75 -40.78
C GLU A 269 -39.76 -33.19 -40.07
N THR A 270 -38.68 -33.98 -39.97
CA THR A 270 -37.39 -33.49 -39.45
C THR A 270 -36.74 -32.49 -40.41
N GLU A 271 -36.79 -32.72 -41.73
CA GLU A 271 -36.26 -31.78 -42.73
C GLU A 271 -37.04 -30.46 -42.74
N ALA A 272 -38.37 -30.52 -42.64
CA ALA A 272 -39.22 -29.32 -42.54
C ALA A 272 -38.97 -28.51 -41.25
N ASN A 273 -38.78 -29.19 -40.12
CA ASN A 273 -38.47 -28.53 -38.84
C ASN A 273 -37.05 -27.94 -38.79
N VAL A 274 -36.08 -28.51 -39.51
CA VAL A 274 -34.72 -27.94 -39.66
C VAL A 274 -34.77 -26.64 -40.47
N ILE A 275 -35.56 -26.59 -41.55
CA ILE A 275 -35.72 -25.37 -42.37
C ILE A 275 -36.44 -24.26 -41.60
N ALA A 276 -37.49 -24.59 -40.83
CA ALA A 276 -38.22 -23.61 -40.03
C ALA A 276 -37.37 -23.00 -38.89
N SER A 277 -36.36 -23.71 -38.39
CA SER A 277 -35.45 -23.20 -37.36
C SER A 277 -34.39 -22.23 -37.90
N GLU A 278 -34.10 -22.24 -39.20
CA GLU A 278 -33.12 -21.33 -39.82
C GLU A 278 -33.73 -19.96 -40.15
N GLU A 279 -35.04 -19.90 -40.46
CA GLU A 279 -35.72 -18.65 -40.85
C GLU A 279 -36.03 -17.69 -39.68
N ASP A 280 -36.05 -18.16 -38.43
CA ASP A 280 -36.46 -17.36 -37.26
C ASP A 280 -35.30 -16.65 -36.52
N THR A 281 -34.07 -16.70 -37.03
CA THR A 281 -32.88 -16.12 -36.35
C THR A 281 -32.62 -14.64 -36.65
N THR A 282 -33.51 -13.94 -37.33
CA THR A 282 -33.38 -12.49 -37.58
C THR A 282 -34.63 -11.74 -37.15
N LEU A 283 -34.82 -11.46 -35.86
CA LEU A 283 -35.51 -10.25 -35.35
C LEU A 283 -35.59 -10.22 -33.82
N THR A 284 -35.44 -9.00 -33.28
CA THR A 284 -35.94 -8.49 -31.98
C THR A 284 -35.12 -8.68 -30.69
N THR A 285 -34.14 -7.78 -30.56
CA THR A 285 -33.90 -6.93 -29.37
C THR A 285 -35.20 -6.31 -28.81
N SER A 286 -35.46 -6.39 -27.49
CA SER A 286 -35.84 -5.23 -26.62
C SER A 286 -36.23 -5.60 -25.18
N ASN A 287 -35.59 -4.89 -24.23
CA ASN A 287 -35.92 -4.49 -22.85
C ASN A 287 -37.35 -4.67 -22.27
N LYS A 288 -37.46 -5.03 -20.96
CA LYS A 288 -37.81 -4.18 -19.77
C LYS A 288 -38.52 -4.93 -18.59
N THR A 289 -37.83 -4.96 -17.43
CA THR A 289 -38.26 -4.60 -16.03
C THR A 289 -39.64 -4.97 -15.42
N ASN A 290 -39.60 -5.61 -14.22
CA ASN A 290 -40.07 -5.15 -12.87
C ASN A 290 -40.92 -6.13 -12.02
N LYS A 291 -40.48 -6.30 -10.74
CA LYS A 291 -41.20 -6.30 -9.42
C LYS A 291 -42.38 -7.26 -9.16
N ASP A 292 -42.68 -7.83 -7.98
CA ASP A 292 -42.40 -7.59 -6.54
C ASP A 292 -42.87 -8.82 -5.70
N THR A 293 -42.61 -8.80 -4.37
CA THR A 293 -43.22 -9.52 -3.21
C THR A 293 -42.53 -10.81 -2.72
N GLU A 294 -41.77 -10.80 -1.60
CA GLU A 294 -42.10 -10.71 -0.15
C GLU A 294 -42.68 -11.98 0.52
N LYS A 295 -41.90 -12.51 1.47
CA LYS A 295 -42.21 -12.74 2.90
C LYS A 295 -42.19 -14.18 3.49
N ASP A 296 -41.40 -14.25 4.58
CA ASP A 296 -41.49 -15.05 5.81
C ASP A 296 -41.32 -16.58 5.79
N SER A 297 -40.22 -17.05 6.41
CA SER A 297 -40.30 -17.62 7.76
C SER A 297 -38.91 -17.91 8.35
N ASN A 298 -38.87 -17.82 9.67
CA ASN A 298 -37.74 -17.65 10.56
C ASN A 298 -37.35 -19.00 11.21
N THR A 299 -36.13 -19.04 11.77
CA THR A 299 -35.74 -19.90 12.92
C THR A 299 -35.38 -21.36 12.65
N ILE A 300 -34.08 -21.68 12.51
CA ILE A 300 -33.42 -22.74 13.31
C ILE A 300 -31.96 -22.32 13.56
N ALA A 301 -31.69 -21.92 14.80
CA ALA A 301 -30.35 -21.87 15.38
C ALA A 301 -29.98 -23.27 15.92
N ALA A 302 -28.67 -23.48 16.10
CA ALA A 302 -28.02 -24.59 16.79
C ALA A 302 -27.74 -25.87 15.98
N SER A 303 -26.51 -25.98 15.47
CA SER A 303 -25.62 -27.07 15.90
C SER A 303 -24.18 -26.72 15.56
N CYS A 304 -23.48 -26.21 16.57
CA CYS A 304 -22.03 -26.09 16.60
C CYS A 304 -21.56 -27.27 17.46
N GLU A 305 -21.05 -28.33 16.84
CA GLU A 305 -20.22 -29.29 17.56
C GLU A 305 -18.98 -29.62 16.74
N LYS A 306 -17.94 -28.92 17.14
CA LYS A 306 -16.56 -28.98 16.69
C LYS A 306 -15.90 -30.19 17.36
N THR A 307 -15.78 -31.31 16.66
CA THR A 307 -14.76 -32.31 17.01
C THR A 307 -13.40 -31.78 16.57
N MET A 308 -12.70 -31.12 17.50
CA MET A 308 -11.26 -30.90 17.39
C MET A 308 -10.56 -32.24 17.57
N LYS A 309 -9.97 -32.76 16.49
CA LYS A 309 -8.78 -33.59 16.58
C LYS A 309 -7.63 -32.76 16.03
N ALA A 310 -6.69 -32.43 16.90
CA ALA A 310 -5.43 -31.82 16.53
C ALA A 310 -4.66 -32.76 15.59
N PRO A 311 -4.06 -32.27 14.49
CA PRO A 311 -2.88 -32.91 13.95
C PRO A 311 -1.73 -32.53 14.87
N GLU A 312 -1.39 -33.50 15.70
CA GLU A 312 -0.08 -33.68 16.32
C GLU A 312 1.01 -33.52 15.23
N ASN A 313 2.07 -32.78 15.54
CA ASN A 313 3.25 -32.46 14.70
C ASN A 313 3.07 -31.41 13.58
N GLY A 314 3.15 -30.14 13.97
CA GLY A 314 3.38 -29.01 13.06
C GLY A 314 4.84 -28.87 12.61
N CYS A 315 5.39 -29.87 11.89
CA CYS A 315 6.75 -29.81 11.34
C CYS A 315 6.82 -29.69 9.80
N ASP A 316 5.73 -29.94 9.06
CA ASP A 316 5.90 -30.30 7.64
C ASP A 316 5.58 -29.19 6.62
N ASN A 317 5.16 -27.99 7.05
CA ASN A 317 4.74 -26.93 6.11
C ASN A 317 5.83 -25.94 5.67
N ILE A 318 7.08 -26.09 6.11
CA ILE A 318 8.14 -25.10 5.86
C ILE A 318 9.17 -25.59 4.83
N SER A 319 9.13 -26.88 4.48
CA SER A 319 10.01 -27.53 3.49
C SER A 319 9.86 -27.01 2.06
N ASN A 320 8.82 -26.20 1.78
CA ASN A 320 8.51 -25.63 0.46
C ASN A 320 8.94 -24.15 0.32
N LEU A 321 9.63 -23.57 1.31
CA LEU A 321 10.12 -22.20 1.22
C LEU A 321 11.43 -22.13 0.43
N PRO A 322 11.65 -21.09 -0.42
CA PRO A 322 12.92 -20.93 -1.13
C PRO A 322 14.10 -20.93 -0.14
N PRO A 323 15.26 -21.53 -0.50
CA PRO A 323 16.42 -21.65 0.40
C PRO A 323 16.87 -20.33 1.01
N GLU A 324 16.63 -19.22 0.33
CA GLU A 324 16.96 -17.87 0.76
C GLU A 324 16.16 -17.44 2.01
N PHE A 325 14.97 -18.01 2.23
CA PHE A 325 14.14 -17.71 3.39
C PHE A 325 14.41 -18.64 4.59
N TYR A 326 15.09 -19.78 4.38
CA TYR A 326 15.46 -20.68 5.48
C TYR A 326 16.33 -19.98 6.53
N HIS A 327 17.22 -19.09 6.09
CA HIS A 327 18.06 -18.29 6.99
C HIS A 327 17.27 -17.28 7.84
N TYR A 328 16.11 -16.82 7.38
CA TYR A 328 15.25 -15.93 8.14
C TYR A 328 14.52 -16.67 9.27
N TYR A 329 13.98 -17.86 8.99
CA TYR A 329 13.19 -18.62 9.97
C TYR A 329 14.04 -19.51 10.90
N TYR A 330 15.14 -20.06 10.40
CA TYR A 330 15.96 -21.03 11.14
C TYR A 330 17.38 -20.54 11.44
N GLY A 331 17.78 -19.36 10.94
CA GLY A 331 19.13 -18.84 11.16
C GLY A 331 19.44 -18.65 12.65
N SER A 332 18.45 -18.35 13.49
CA SER A 332 18.59 -18.24 14.94
C SER A 332 18.88 -19.57 15.65
N ASN A 333 18.54 -20.71 15.03
CA ASN A 333 18.80 -22.03 15.60
C ASN A 333 20.25 -22.51 15.36
N ILE A 334 20.92 -21.93 14.37
CA ILE A 334 22.26 -22.33 13.92
C ILE A 334 23.32 -21.30 14.32
N ASP A 335 22.96 -20.02 14.31
CA ASP A 335 23.85 -18.91 14.64
C ASP A 335 23.28 -18.02 15.75
N MET A 336 24.01 -17.98 16.87
CA MET A 336 23.70 -17.11 18.01
C MET A 336 23.77 -15.62 17.61
N GLY A 337 24.65 -15.26 16.67
CA GLY A 337 24.73 -13.90 16.12
C GLY A 337 23.42 -13.48 15.47
N ARG A 338 22.85 -14.34 14.63
CA ARG A 338 21.53 -14.13 14.01
C ARG A 338 20.39 -14.01 15.02
N LEU A 339 20.38 -14.81 16.08
CA LEU A 339 19.40 -14.68 17.15
C LEU A 339 19.50 -13.31 17.85
N ILE A 340 20.72 -12.83 18.09
CA ILE A 340 20.99 -11.51 18.68
C ILE A 340 20.52 -10.38 17.76
N GLU A 341 20.74 -10.49 16.45
CA GLU A 341 20.25 -9.52 15.45
C GLU A 341 18.72 -9.43 15.46
N ILE A 342 18.04 -10.57 15.35
CA ILE A 342 16.58 -10.64 15.39
C ILE A 342 16.05 -10.01 16.68
N ARG A 343 16.65 -10.34 17.83
CA ARG A 343 16.26 -9.73 19.12
C ARG A 343 16.42 -8.22 19.12
N ARG A 344 17.52 -7.70 18.57
CA ARG A 344 17.77 -6.24 18.47
C ARG A 344 16.76 -5.54 17.56
N GLU A 345 16.39 -6.17 16.45
CA GLU A 345 15.35 -5.66 15.55
C GLU A 345 14.00 -5.58 16.27
N TRP A 346 13.60 -6.63 16.97
CA TRP A 346 12.37 -6.66 17.78
C TRP A 346 12.40 -5.61 18.89
N ASP A 347 13.50 -5.48 19.61
CA ASP A 347 13.65 -4.50 20.70
C ASP A 347 13.57 -3.05 20.19
N ALA A 348 13.93 -2.78 18.93
CA ALA A 348 13.79 -1.45 18.33
C ALA A 348 12.31 -1.03 18.16
N TYR A 349 11.38 -1.99 18.07
CA TYR A 349 9.94 -1.72 18.07
C TYR A 349 9.39 -1.49 19.49
N LEU A 350 10.08 -1.99 20.52
CA LEU A 350 9.69 -1.82 21.93
C LEU A 350 10.25 -0.54 22.55
N SER A 351 11.43 -0.06 22.13
CA SER A 351 12.03 1.18 22.63
C SER A 351 12.97 1.83 21.61
N PRO A 352 12.98 3.17 21.47
CA PRO A 352 13.90 3.87 20.56
C PRO A 352 15.35 3.64 20.97
N GLY A 353 16.07 2.79 20.23
CA GLY A 353 17.48 2.43 20.49
C GLY A 353 17.71 0.97 20.89
N GLY A 354 16.64 0.18 21.10
CA GLY A 354 16.74 -1.22 21.47
C GLY A 354 17.20 -1.45 22.92
N SER A 355 16.81 -2.59 23.49
CA SER A 355 17.26 -2.98 24.82
C SER A 355 18.60 -3.70 24.72
N ARG A 356 19.48 -3.51 25.73
CA ARG A 356 20.74 -4.26 25.79
C ARG A 356 20.46 -5.65 26.32
N ILE A 357 20.94 -6.69 25.63
CA ILE A 357 20.84 -8.08 26.11
C ILE A 357 21.48 -8.16 27.50
N PRO A 358 20.73 -8.59 28.53
CA PRO A 358 21.26 -8.77 29.86
C PRO A 358 22.43 -9.77 29.84
N GLY A 359 23.55 -9.38 30.45
CA GLY A 359 24.72 -10.27 30.59
C GLY A 359 24.56 -11.35 31.67
N HIS A 360 23.38 -11.46 32.26
CA HIS A 360 23.04 -12.40 33.32
C HIS A 360 21.69 -13.02 33.02
N TRP A 361 21.42 -14.18 33.64
CA TRP A 361 20.13 -14.85 33.54
C TRP A 361 19.02 -13.97 34.10
N VAL A 362 17.98 -13.73 33.29
CA VAL A 362 16.77 -13.02 33.73
C VAL A 362 15.77 -14.06 34.20
N GLN A 363 15.38 -13.96 35.48
CA GLN A 363 14.32 -14.80 36.02
C GLN A 363 12.97 -14.37 35.41
N PRO A 364 12.22 -15.29 34.77
CA PRO A 364 10.91 -14.95 34.22
C PRO A 364 9.93 -14.61 35.35
N SER A 365 8.98 -13.72 35.07
CA SER A 365 7.87 -13.45 35.99
C SER A 365 7.02 -14.71 36.20
N PRO A 366 6.35 -14.86 37.37
CA PRO A 366 5.39 -15.94 37.58
C PRO A 366 4.33 -15.97 36.45
N PRO A 367 3.80 -17.15 36.11
CA PRO A 367 2.75 -17.29 35.11
C PRO A 367 1.56 -16.38 35.40
N ALA A 368 1.05 -15.71 34.37
CA ALA A 368 -0.05 -14.75 34.52
C ALA A 368 -1.40 -15.43 34.85
N ASN A 369 -1.55 -16.73 34.60
CA ASN A 369 -2.73 -17.50 34.95
C ASN A 369 -2.40 -18.98 35.23
N GLU A 370 -3.38 -19.70 35.78
CA GLU A 370 -3.27 -21.10 36.18
C GLU A 370 -3.06 -22.05 34.99
N ILE A 371 -3.58 -21.69 33.80
CA ILE A 371 -3.37 -22.44 32.56
C ILE A 371 -1.87 -22.43 32.18
N TRP A 372 -1.23 -21.26 32.19
CA TRP A 372 0.21 -21.14 31.91
C TRP A 372 1.07 -21.76 33.03
N ALA A 373 0.60 -21.74 34.27
CA ALA A 373 1.27 -22.40 35.39
C ALA A 373 1.29 -23.93 35.23
N SER A 374 0.21 -24.51 34.70
CA SER A 374 0.13 -25.95 34.44
C SER A 374 1.19 -26.42 33.44
N CYS A 375 1.61 -25.56 32.50
CA CYS A 375 2.65 -25.87 31.50
C CYS A 375 4.08 -25.89 32.06
N LEU A 376 4.31 -25.36 33.27
CA LEU A 376 5.64 -25.40 33.92
C LEU A 376 5.89 -26.67 34.72
N VAL A 377 4.84 -27.46 34.97
CA VAL A 377 4.91 -28.69 35.76
C VAL A 377 5.11 -29.87 34.82
N ASP A 378 6.30 -29.96 34.21
CA ASP A 378 6.84 -31.23 33.70
C ASP A 378 8.32 -31.05 33.36
N THR A 379 9.15 -30.99 34.41
CA THR A 379 10.52 -31.49 34.28
C THR A 379 10.61 -32.76 35.13
N PRO A 380 10.72 -33.95 34.53
CA PRO A 380 10.97 -35.15 35.32
C PRO A 380 12.28 -34.93 36.07
N LYS A 381 12.23 -35.06 37.39
CA LYS A 381 13.42 -35.13 38.24
C LYS A 381 14.34 -36.18 37.62
N ARG A 382 15.44 -35.72 37.01
CA ARG A 382 16.58 -36.59 36.78
C ARG A 382 17.19 -36.79 38.15
N ASP A 383 16.81 -37.89 38.78
CA ASP A 383 17.46 -38.38 39.97
C ASP A 383 18.96 -38.51 39.66
N LEU A 384 19.75 -37.68 40.33
CA LEU A 384 21.19 -37.86 40.43
C LEU A 384 21.41 -39.06 41.36
N SER A 385 21.85 -40.18 40.78
CA SER A 385 22.52 -41.28 41.49
C SER A 385 23.88 -41.50 40.85
#